data_AF-A0A9E2E4S3-F1
#
_entry.id   AF-A0A9E2E4S3-F1
#
_cell.length_a   1.000
_cell.length_b   1.000
_cell.length_c   1.000
_cell.angle_alpha   90.00
_cell.angle_beta   90.00
_cell.angle_gamma   90.00
#
_symmetry.space_group_name_H-M   'P 1'
#
loop_
_entity.id
_entity.type
_entity.pdbx_description
1 polymer ?
#
loop_
_entity_poly.entity_id
_entity_poly.type
_entity_poly.pdbx_seq_one_letter_code
_entity_poly.pdbx_strand_id
1 'polypeptide(L)'
;GAGDDMVPGYYTIGIRAYTSSISAVAPKLSVKLHELGAAGESAALNQLLNDHVVPLYALRTKRKGYEVSAMKVMLDMLGLRGGTVRPPLVDVAEAERAELQTILDGWRSAGFLDD
;
A
#
# COMPACT_ATOMS: atom_id res chain seq x y z
N GLY A 1 10.06 -1.33 -9.81
CA GLY A 1 8.93 -2.14 -10.32
C GLY A 1 7.69 -1.26 -10.38
N ALA A 2 6.59 -1.76 -10.93
CA ALA A 2 5.35 -1.00 -11.09
C ALA A 2 4.52 -0.87 -9.79
N GLY A 3 4.89 -1.61 -8.73
CA GLY A 3 4.27 -1.50 -7.41
C GLY A 3 3.77 -2.83 -6.88
N ASP A 4 3.14 -2.78 -5.71
CA ASP A 4 2.50 -3.87 -4.98
C ASP A 4 1.29 -4.47 -5.72
N ASP A 5 0.55 -3.63 -6.45
CA ASP A 5 -0.62 -3.99 -7.27
C ASP A 5 -0.28 -4.91 -8.46
N MET A 6 0.96 -4.88 -8.93
CA MET A 6 1.43 -5.68 -10.06
C MET A 6 1.99 -7.05 -9.67
N VAL A 7 1.96 -7.42 -8.39
CA VAL A 7 2.46 -8.71 -7.90
C VAL A 7 1.83 -9.91 -8.65
N PRO A 8 0.50 -10.02 -8.84
CA PRO A 8 -0.07 -11.15 -9.58
C PRO A 8 0.47 -11.24 -11.02
N GLY A 9 0.51 -10.11 -11.72
CA GLY A 9 1.00 -10.04 -13.10
C GLY A 9 2.47 -10.41 -13.21
N TYR A 10 3.31 -9.90 -12.31
CA TYR A 10 4.74 -10.23 -12.29
C TYR A 10 5.00 -11.70 -12.00
N TYR A 11 4.27 -12.28 -11.04
CA TYR A 11 4.54 -13.64 -10.62
C TYR A 11 4.07 -14.67 -11.65
N THR A 12 2.99 -14.40 -12.38
CA THR A 12 2.54 -15.27 -13.48
C THR A 12 3.55 -15.34 -14.64
N ILE A 13 4.36 -14.30 -14.86
CA ILE A 13 5.39 -14.27 -15.91
C ILE A 13 6.81 -14.59 -15.41
N GLY A 14 6.93 -15.16 -14.20
CA GLY A 14 8.21 -15.61 -13.65
C GLY A 14 9.05 -14.55 -12.93
N ILE A 15 8.58 -13.30 -12.82
CA ILE A 15 9.24 -12.28 -12.01
C ILE A 15 8.95 -12.56 -10.53
N ARG A 16 9.98 -12.54 -9.68
CA ARG A 16 9.89 -12.85 -8.24
C ARG A 16 10.33 -11.69 -7.33
N ALA A 17 10.54 -10.52 -7.90
CA ALA A 17 10.92 -9.32 -7.19
C ALA A 17 10.05 -8.14 -7.62
N TYR A 18 9.73 -7.27 -6.67
CA TYR A 18 8.97 -6.05 -6.91
C TYR A 18 9.36 -4.99 -5.87
N THR A 19 9.01 -3.75 -6.14
CA THR A 19 9.24 -2.63 -5.22
C THR A 19 7.94 -2.37 -4.47
N SER A 20 8.03 -2.28 -3.14
CA SER A 20 6.86 -2.10 -2.29
C SER A 20 6.89 -0.73 -1.60
N SER A 21 5.90 0.10 -1.91
CA SER A 21 5.65 1.32 -1.13
C SER A 21 4.99 0.97 0.20
N ILE A 22 4.10 -0.03 0.19
CA ILE A 22 3.37 -0.51 1.36
C ILE A 22 4.33 -0.95 2.46
N SER A 23 5.48 -1.53 2.12
CA SER A 23 6.48 -2.00 3.09
C SER A 23 6.99 -0.92 4.06
N ALA A 24 6.91 0.36 3.69
CA ALA A 24 7.27 1.47 4.57
C ALA A 24 6.27 1.66 5.73
N VAL A 25 5.02 1.22 5.56
CA VAL A 25 3.91 1.42 6.53
C VAL A 25 3.43 0.10 7.12
N ALA A 26 3.24 -0.92 6.28
CA ALA A 26 2.74 -2.25 6.64
C ALA A 26 3.65 -3.34 6.03
N PRO A 27 4.86 -3.55 6.56
CA PRO A 27 5.82 -4.53 6.03
C PRO A 27 5.26 -5.95 5.96
N LYS A 28 4.44 -6.36 6.94
CA LYS A 28 3.79 -7.69 6.96
C LYS A 28 2.87 -7.91 5.75
N LEU A 29 2.18 -6.87 5.26
CA LEU A 29 1.35 -6.97 4.06
C LEU A 29 2.20 -7.22 2.81
N SER A 30 3.33 -6.51 2.66
CA SER A 30 4.25 -6.75 1.54
C SER A 30 4.86 -8.16 1.58
N VAL A 31 5.25 -8.64 2.76
CA VAL A 31 5.70 -10.03 2.92
C VAL A 31 4.60 -11.00 2.51
N LYS A 32 3.35 -10.76 2.94
CA LYS A 32 2.22 -11.65 2.59
C LYS A 32 1.92 -11.70 1.10
N LEU A 33 2.00 -10.56 0.40
CA LEU A 33 1.89 -10.49 -1.06
C LEU A 33 2.96 -11.37 -1.74
N HIS A 34 4.21 -11.29 -1.26
CA HIS A 34 5.30 -12.13 -1.77
C HIS A 34 5.03 -13.61 -1.53
N GLU A 35 4.66 -14.00 -0.31
CA GLU A 35 4.41 -15.41 0.06
C GLU A 35 3.34 -16.04 -0.82
N LEU A 36 2.18 -15.37 -0.97
CA LEU A 36 1.07 -15.90 -1.77
C LEU A 36 1.43 -15.95 -3.26
N GLY A 37 2.12 -14.91 -3.77
CA GLY A 37 2.61 -14.91 -5.15
C GLY A 37 3.60 -16.05 -5.40
N ALA A 38 4.56 -16.26 -4.51
CA ALA A 38 5.59 -17.28 -4.64
C ALA A 38 5.01 -18.70 -4.55
N ALA A 39 3.98 -18.89 -3.72
CA ALA A 39 3.24 -20.14 -3.58
C ALA A 39 2.28 -20.43 -4.75
N GLY A 40 2.03 -19.44 -5.64
CA GLY A 40 1.07 -19.59 -6.74
C GLY A 40 -0.40 -19.51 -6.30
N GLU A 41 -0.67 -19.04 -5.08
CA GLU A 41 -1.99 -18.95 -4.46
C GLU A 41 -2.81 -17.79 -5.02
N SER A 42 -3.16 -17.89 -6.30
CA SER A 42 -3.72 -16.78 -7.10
C SER A 42 -5.05 -16.26 -6.55
N ALA A 43 -5.92 -17.14 -6.04
CA ALA A 43 -7.20 -16.73 -5.47
C ALA A 43 -7.01 -15.93 -4.18
N ALA A 44 -6.20 -16.44 -3.25
CA ALA A 44 -5.89 -15.75 -2.00
C ALA A 44 -5.12 -14.44 -2.24
N LEU A 45 -4.19 -14.42 -3.20
CA LEU A 45 -3.47 -13.23 -3.59
C LEU A 45 -4.41 -12.15 -4.13
N ASN A 46 -5.32 -12.50 -5.04
CA ASN A 46 -6.28 -11.54 -5.59
C ASN A 46 -7.23 -10.99 -4.51
N GLN A 47 -7.66 -11.83 -3.58
CA GLN A 47 -8.46 -11.37 -2.44
C GLN A 47 -7.66 -10.38 -1.57
N LEU A 48 -6.42 -10.71 -1.22
CA LEU A 48 -5.54 -9.83 -0.44
C LEU A 48 -5.33 -8.47 -1.14
N LEU A 49 -5.16 -8.48 -2.48
CA LEU A 49 -5.06 -7.24 -3.26
C LEU A 49 -6.34 -6.42 -3.16
N ASN A 50 -7.50 -7.03 -3.42
CA ASN A 50 -8.78 -6.33 -3.42
C ASN A 50 -9.09 -5.70 -2.05
N ASP A 51 -8.79 -6.42 -0.97
CA ASP A 51 -9.15 -6.00 0.38
C ASP A 51 -8.18 -4.94 0.93
N HIS A 52 -6.88 -5.02 0.58
CA HIS A 52 -5.85 -4.23 1.28
C HIS A 52 -4.89 -3.44 0.39
N VAL A 53 -4.81 -3.70 -0.91
CA VAL A 53 -3.89 -2.98 -1.83
C VAL A 53 -4.69 -2.02 -2.73
N VAL A 54 -5.76 -2.51 -3.36
CA VAL A 54 -6.58 -1.75 -4.30
C VAL A 54 -7.14 -0.45 -3.70
N PRO A 55 -7.64 -0.41 -2.44
CA PRO A 55 -8.13 0.85 -1.86
C PRO A 55 -7.08 1.96 -1.79
N LEU A 56 -5.85 1.62 -1.40
CA LEU A 56 -4.73 2.58 -1.37
C LEU A 56 -4.40 3.07 -2.79
N TYR A 57 -4.35 2.16 -3.76
CA TYR A 57 -4.05 2.51 -5.14
C TYR A 57 -5.14 3.36 -5.77
N ALA A 58 -6.42 3.07 -5.49
CA ALA A 58 -7.54 3.90 -5.89
C ALA A 58 -7.40 5.33 -5.36
N LEU A 59 -7.08 5.50 -4.07
CA LEU A 59 -6.81 6.82 -3.49
C LEU A 59 -5.65 7.52 -4.20
N ARG A 60 -4.54 6.82 -4.43
CA ARG A 60 -3.35 7.38 -5.11
C ARG A 60 -3.63 7.87 -6.51
N THR A 61 -4.59 7.28 -7.22
CA THR A 61 -4.96 7.71 -8.58
C THR A 61 -5.81 8.99 -8.62
N LYS A 62 -6.38 9.44 -7.49
CA LYS A 62 -7.19 10.66 -7.43
C LYS A 62 -6.40 11.92 -7.80
N ARG A 63 -5.10 11.95 -7.47
CA ARG A 63 -4.24 13.11 -7.75
C ARG A 63 -2.78 12.69 -7.94
N LYS A 64 -2.14 13.26 -8.97
CA LYS A 64 -0.70 13.06 -9.21
C LYS A 64 0.12 13.47 -7.99
N GLY A 65 1.04 12.61 -7.57
CA GLY A 65 1.92 12.83 -6.42
C GLY A 65 1.44 12.15 -5.13
N TYR A 66 0.20 11.64 -5.09
CA TYR A 66 -0.32 10.90 -3.95
C TYR A 66 0.40 9.57 -3.71
N GLU A 67 1.14 9.07 -4.69
CA GLU A 67 2.02 7.91 -4.51
C GLU A 67 3.03 8.11 -3.38
N VAL A 68 3.43 9.36 -3.09
CA VAL A 68 4.39 9.70 -2.04
C VAL A 68 3.69 10.37 -0.85
N SER A 69 2.79 11.33 -1.09
CA SER A 69 2.16 12.08 0.02
C SER A 69 1.22 11.20 0.84
N ALA A 70 0.49 10.25 0.24
CA ALA A 70 -0.34 9.31 0.99
C ALA A 70 0.49 8.47 1.96
N MET A 71 1.64 7.94 1.50
CA MET A 71 2.51 7.12 2.35
C MET A 71 3.07 7.92 3.52
N LYS A 72 3.48 9.17 3.30
CA LYS A 72 3.94 10.07 4.36
C LYS A 72 2.84 10.39 5.38
N VAL A 73 1.63 10.68 4.92
CA VAL A 73 0.49 10.94 5.81
C VAL A 73 0.15 9.70 6.64
N MET A 74 0.19 8.51 6.05
CA MET A 74 -0.01 7.26 6.79
C MET A 74 1.07 7.04 7.86
N LEU A 75 2.33 7.34 7.56
CA LEU A 75 3.41 7.31 8.56
C LEU A 75 3.12 8.28 9.72
N ASP A 76 2.71 9.51 9.41
CA ASP A 76 2.37 10.50 10.44
C ASP A 76 1.16 10.05 11.29
N MET A 77 0.13 9.44 10.68
CA MET A 77 -1.04 8.86 11.38
C MET A 77 -0.66 7.74 12.35
N LEU A 78 0.42 7.00 12.05
CA LEU A 78 0.98 5.97 12.94
C LEU A 78 1.95 6.54 13.99
N GLY A 79 2.08 7.87 14.09
CA GLY A 79 3.02 8.51 15.01
C GLY A 79 4.49 8.40 14.58
N LEU A 80 4.75 7.96 13.35
CA LEU A 80 6.08 7.97 12.73
C LEU A 80 6.34 9.33 12.08
N ARG A 81 7.50 9.47 11.43
CA ARG A 81 7.95 10.74 10.82
C ARG A 81 7.90 10.67 9.30
N GLY A 82 6.72 10.88 8.71
CA GLY A 82 6.53 11.01 7.27
C GLY A 82 6.78 12.45 6.79
N GLY A 83 6.15 13.42 7.44
CA GLY A 83 6.27 14.85 7.16
C GLY A 83 5.76 15.27 5.77
N THR A 84 5.79 16.57 5.50
CA THR A 84 5.27 17.13 4.24
C THR A 84 6.07 16.69 3.02
N VAL A 85 5.45 16.77 1.84
CA VAL A 85 6.17 16.58 0.57
C VAL A 85 6.83 17.88 0.11
N ARG A 86 7.84 17.75 -0.76
CA ARG A 86 8.47 18.90 -1.41
C ARG A 86 7.76 19.19 -2.74
N PRO A 87 7.58 20.47 -3.13
CA PRO A 87 7.10 20.81 -4.47
C PRO A 87 7.94 20.13 -5.58
N PRO A 88 7.33 19.70 -6.68
CA PRO A 88 5.95 19.97 -7.13
C PRO A 88 4.89 18.98 -6.61
N LEU A 89 5.24 18.08 -5.68
CA LEU A 89 4.26 17.17 -5.08
C LEU A 89 3.30 17.95 -4.17
N VAL A 90 2.10 17.39 -4.01
CA VAL A 90 0.99 17.99 -3.28
C VAL A 90 0.62 17.13 -2.09
N ASP A 91 0.31 17.77 -0.96
CA ASP A 91 -0.17 17.08 0.22
C ASP A 91 -1.57 16.48 -0.04
N VAL A 92 -1.88 15.41 0.68
CA VAL A 92 -3.22 14.78 0.65
C VAL A 92 -4.23 15.76 1.21
N ALA A 93 -5.37 15.92 0.54
CA ALA A 93 -6.43 16.81 0.99
C ALA A 93 -7.03 16.29 2.30
N GLU A 94 -7.47 17.22 3.16
CA GLU A 94 -8.03 16.87 4.47
C GLU A 94 -9.22 15.89 4.36
N ALA A 95 -10.06 16.08 3.35
CA ALA A 95 -11.21 15.20 3.07
C ALA A 95 -10.80 13.75 2.74
N GLU A 96 -9.59 13.52 2.23
CA GLU A 96 -9.08 12.19 1.83
C GLU A 96 -8.30 11.51 2.96
N ARG A 97 -7.96 12.24 4.03
CA ARG A 97 -7.29 11.66 5.22
C ARG A 97 -8.17 10.64 5.93
N ALA A 98 -9.49 10.84 5.95
CA ALA A 98 -10.42 9.88 6.54
C ALA A 98 -10.41 8.53 5.79
N GLU A 99 -10.20 8.56 4.47
CA GLU A 99 -10.07 7.34 3.65
C GLU A 99 -8.74 6.62 3.94
N LEU A 100 -7.63 7.35 4.11
CA LEU A 100 -6.36 6.77 4.57
C LEU A 100 -6.47 6.14 5.96
N GLN A 101 -7.19 6.79 6.89
CA GLN A 101 -7.44 6.21 8.21
C GLN A 101 -8.22 4.90 8.10
N THR A 102 -9.25 4.86 7.25
CA THR A 102 -10.04 3.63 7.00
C THR A 102 -9.16 2.50 6.45
N ILE A 103 -8.23 2.83 5.54
CA ILE A 103 -7.25 1.85 5.00
C ILE A 103 -6.34 1.33 6.13
N LEU A 104 -5.81 2.22 6.98
CA LEU A 104 -4.98 1.84 8.13
C LEU A 104 -5.73 0.96 9.13
N ASP A 105 -6.99 1.28 9.42
CA ASP A 105 -7.82 0.49 10.34
C ASP A 105 -8.09 -0.92 9.77
N GLY A 106 -8.28 -1.02 8.45
CA GLY A 106 -8.35 -2.31 7.75
C GLY A 106 -7.06 -3.11 7.88
N TRP A 107 -5.90 -2.47 7.71
CA TRP A 107 -4.59 -3.10 7.89
C TRP A 107 -4.32 -3.52 9.33
N ARG A 108 -4.75 -2.70 10.32
CA ARG A 108 -4.66 -3.03 11.74
C ARG A 108 -5.50 -4.26 12.08
N SER A 109 -6.76 -4.27 11.63
CA SER A 109 -7.69 -5.36 11.88
C SER A 109 -7.22 -6.68 11.26
N ALA A 110 -6.51 -6.62 10.14
CA ALA A 110 -5.90 -7.78 9.48
C ALA A 110 -4.51 -8.17 10.06
N GLY A 111 -4.01 -7.47 11.07
CA GLY A 111 -2.73 -7.78 11.73
C GLY A 111 -1.48 -7.39 10.92
N PHE A 112 -1.60 -6.46 9.96
CA PHE A 112 -0.47 -6.00 9.15
C PHE A 112 0.33 -4.85 9.75
N LEU A 113 -0.20 -4.20 10.77
CA LEU A 113 0.48 -3.17 11.54
C LEU A 113 1.03 -3.77 12.85
N ASP A 114 2.04 -3.12 13.41
CA ASP A 114 2.50 -3.42 14.77
C ASP A 114 1.64 -2.64 15.78
N ASP A 115 1.52 -3.18 16.99
CA ASP A 115 0.75 -2.59 18.11
C ASP A 115 1.44 -1.34 18.70
#